data_AF-A0A3D0XZV0-F1
#
_entry.id   AF-A0A3D0XZV0-F1
#
_cell.length_a   1.000
_cell.length_b   1.000
_cell.length_c   1.000
_cell.angle_alpha   90.00
_cell.angle_beta   90.00
_cell.angle_gamma   90.00
#
_symmetry.space_group_name_H-M   'P 1'
#
loop_
_entity.id
_entity.type
_entity.pdbx_description
1 polymer ?
#
loop_
_entity_poly.entity_id
_entity_poly.type
_entity_poly.pdbx_seq_one_letter_code
_entity_poly.pdbx_strand_id
1 'polypeptide(L)'
;MKTEKNILFAFILNLSFSIFELLGGIFTNSVAILSDSIHDMGDALSIGVSFFLEKKSKKKPDNDYTYGYIRYSVLGGLITT
;
A
#
# COMPACT_ATOMS: atom_id res chain seq x y z
N MET A 1 -9.21 -3.49 14.56
CA MET A 1 -8.06 -4.44 14.63
C MET A 1 -8.12 -5.57 13.60
N LYS A 2 -9.25 -6.25 13.34
CA LYS A 2 -9.33 -7.33 12.32
C LYS A 2 -9.01 -6.81 10.90
N THR A 3 -9.57 -5.67 10.51
CA THR A 3 -9.40 -5.09 9.17
C THR A 3 -7.97 -4.62 8.87
N GLU A 4 -7.29 -3.99 9.83
CA GLU A 4 -5.89 -3.54 9.66
C GLU A 4 -4.94 -4.70 9.42
N LYS A 5 -5.12 -5.81 10.15
CA LYS A 5 -4.33 -7.02 9.94
C LYS A 5 -4.58 -7.63 8.56
N ASN A 6 -5.83 -7.62 8.09
CA ASN A 6 -6.18 -8.14 6.78
C ASN A 6 -5.59 -7.29 5.65
N ILE A 7 -5.62 -5.95 5.78
CA ILE A 7 -5.01 -5.03 4.81
C ILE A 7 -3.49 -5.20 4.78
N LEU A 8 -2.86 -5.31 5.95
CA LEU A 8 -1.42 -5.57 6.01
C LEU A 8 -1.05 -6.92 5.39
N PHE A 9 -1.88 -7.95 5.61
CA PHE A 9 -1.68 -9.25 4.99
C PHE A 9 -1.84 -9.19 3.47
N ALA A 10 -2.87 -8.52 2.97
CA ALA A 10 -3.08 -8.31 1.53
C ALA A 10 -1.92 -7.53 0.89
N PHE A 11 -1.43 -6.49 1.56
CA PHE A 11 -0.24 -5.73 1.14
C PHE A 11 0.99 -6.63 1.00
N ILE A 12 1.30 -7.43 2.03
CA ILE A 12 2.47 -8.31 2.02
C ILE A 12 2.34 -9.37 0.92
N LEU A 13 1.15 -9.95 0.73
CA LEU A 13 0.88 -10.94 -0.30
C LEU A 13 1.07 -10.35 -1.70
N ASN A 14 0.43 -9.22 -1.98
CA ASN A 14 0.48 -8.58 -3.29
C ASN A 14 1.91 -8.10 -3.61
N LEU A 15 2.59 -7.47 -2.65
CA LEU A 15 4.00 -7.07 -2.82
C LEU A 15 4.91 -8.27 -3.08
N SER A 16 4.72 -9.37 -2.36
CA SER A 16 5.52 -10.59 -2.56
C SER A 16 5.25 -11.19 -3.94
N PHE A 17 3.98 -11.23 -4.37
CA PHE A 17 3.57 -11.74 -5.67
C PHE A 17 4.17 -10.91 -6.82
N SER A 18 4.05 -9.58 -6.76
CA SER A 18 4.64 -8.67 -7.73
C SER A 18 6.17 -8.84 -7.83
N ILE A 19 6.89 -9.09 -6.73
CA ILE A 19 8.33 -9.40 -6.76
C ILE A 19 8.59 -10.73 -7.50
N PHE A 20 7.77 -11.76 -7.27
CA PHE A 20 7.89 -13.04 -7.98
C PHE A 20 7.63 -12.88 -9.47
N GLU A 21 6.64 -12.10 -9.87
CA GLU A 21 6.35 -11.82 -11.27
C GLU A 21 7.43 -10.98 -11.94
N LEU A 22 8.00 -9.99 -11.24
CA LEU A 22 9.11 -9.20 -11.75
C LEU A 22 10.31 -10.11 -12.06
N LEU A 23 10.66 -10.99 -11.13
CA LEU A 23 11.71 -12.00 -11.35
C LEU A 23 11.34 -12.94 -12.50
N GLY A 24 10.10 -13.45 -12.52
CA GLY A 24 9.59 -14.34 -13.57
C GLY A 24 9.60 -13.69 -14.96
N GLY A 25 9.26 -12.41 -15.06
CA GLY A 25 9.27 -11.61 -16.28
C GLY A 25 10.69 -11.40 -16.80
N ILE A 26 11.67 -11.18 -15.91
CA ILE A 26 13.09 -11.12 -16.27
C ILE A 26 13.58 -12.49 -16.78
N PHE A 27 13.28 -13.58 -16.06
CA PHE A 27 13.71 -14.93 -16.47
C PHE A 27 13.11 -15.36 -17.81
N THR A 28 11.87 -14.99 -18.08
CA THR A 28 11.16 -15.33 -19.32
C THR A 28 11.41 -14.34 -20.47
N ASN A 29 12.11 -13.22 -20.21
CA ASN A 29 12.23 -12.08 -21.13
C ASN A 29 10.88 -11.61 -21.68
N SER A 30 9.81 -11.73 -20.88
CA SER A 30 8.46 -11.39 -21.29
C SER A 30 8.11 -9.97 -20.85
N VAL A 31 7.93 -9.08 -21.82
CA VAL A 31 7.48 -7.70 -21.59
C VAL A 31 6.07 -7.67 -21.01
N ALA A 32 5.21 -8.63 -21.36
CA ALA A 32 3.86 -8.71 -20.83
C ALA A 32 3.88 -8.95 -19.31
N ILE A 33 4.67 -9.92 -18.83
CA ILE A 33 4.79 -10.24 -17.41
C ILE A 33 5.50 -9.11 -16.65
N LEU A 34 6.52 -8.49 -17.26
CA LEU A 34 7.17 -7.31 -16.68
C LEU A 34 6.19 -6.15 -16.49
N SER A 35 5.35 -5.87 -17.51
CA SER A 35 4.33 -4.82 -17.42
C SER A 35 3.30 -5.12 -16.33
N ASP A 36 2.86 -6.37 -16.22
CA ASP A 36 1.92 -6.82 -15.19
C ASP A 36 2.53 -6.66 -13.80
N SER A 37 3.77 -7.12 -13.62
CA SER A 37 4.49 -7.01 -12.34
C SER A 37 4.65 -5.57 -11.86
N ILE A 38 4.88 -4.61 -12.79
CA ILE A 38 5.01 -3.18 -12.46
C ILE A 38 3.66 -2.59 -12.05
N HIS A 39 2.57 -2.96 -12.74
CA HIS A 39 1.22 -2.55 -12.40
C HIS A 39 0.85 -3.03 -10.99
N ASP A 40 1.03 -4.33 -10.74
CA ASP A 40 0.78 -4.96 -9.43
C ASP A 40 1.67 -4.37 -8.33
N MET A 41 2.91 -3.97 -8.64
CA MET A 41 3.78 -3.29 -7.68
C MET A 41 3.22 -1.91 -7.30
N GLY A 42 2.65 -1.19 -8.26
CA GLY A 42 1.97 0.09 -8.03
C GLY A 42 0.74 -0.07 -7.14
N ASP A 43 -0.03 -1.13 -7.33
CA ASP A 43 -1.19 -1.46 -6.50
C ASP A 43 -0.77 -1.83 -5.08
N ALA A 44 0.27 -2.65 -4.92
CA ALA A 44 0.86 -2.94 -3.60
C ALA A 44 1.28 -1.66 -2.87
N LEU A 45 2.01 -0.76 -3.55
CA LEU A 45 2.44 0.51 -2.97
C LEU A 45 1.25 1.38 -2.56
N SER A 46 0.20 1.43 -3.37
CA SER A 46 -1.03 2.16 -3.06
C SER A 46 -1.69 1.63 -1.78
N ILE A 47 -1.82 0.31 -1.63
CA ILE A 47 -2.33 -0.31 -0.39
C ILE A 47 -1.43 0.03 0.80
N GLY A 48 -0.11 -0.03 0.63
CA GLY A 48 0.86 0.28 1.69
C GLY A 48 0.78 1.73 2.18
N VAL A 49 0.66 2.68 1.25
CA VAL A 49 0.49 4.12 1.56
C VAL A 49 -0.84 4.36 2.27
N SER A 50 -1.93 3.80 1.76
CA SER A 50 -3.26 3.91 2.37
C SER A 50 -3.27 3.34 3.79
N PHE A 51 -2.65 2.17 4.02
CA PHE A 51 -2.50 1.58 5.35
C PHE A 51 -1.66 2.44 6.29
N PHE A 52 -0.56 3.02 5.81
CA PHE A 52 0.31 3.87 6.61
C PHE A 52 -0.42 5.16 7.05
N LEU A 53 -1.13 5.79 6.14
CA LEU A 53 -1.88 7.02 6.39
C LEU A 53 -3.08 6.77 7.31
N GLU A 54 -3.76 5.63 7.17
CA GLU A 54 -4.81 5.17 8.08
C GLU A 54 -4.26 4.85 9.49
N LYS A 55 -3.06 4.26 9.58
CA LYS A 55 -2.41 4.07 10.89
C LYS A 55 -2.01 5.39 11.52
N LYS A 56 -1.53 6.36 10.72
CA LYS A 56 -1.19 7.71 11.17
C LYS A 56 -2.43 8.47 11.62
N SER A 57 -3.60 8.24 11.01
CA SER A 57 -4.85 8.91 11.36
C SER A 57 -5.32 8.63 12.80
N LYS A 58 -4.94 7.47 13.34
CA LYS A 58 -5.27 7.00 14.70
C LYS A 58 -4.37 7.57 15.79
N LYS A 59 -3.36 8.37 15.43
CA LYS A 59 -2.47 9.01 16.41
C LYS A 59 -3.26 10.05 17.23
N LYS A 60 -3.04 10.04 18.55
CA LYS A 60 -3.65 11.00 19.49
C LYS A 60 -3.22 12.45 19.17
N PRO A 61 -4.04 13.44 19.54
CA PRO A 61 -3.66 14.85 19.46
C PRO A 61 -2.35 15.14 20.17
N ASP A 62 -1.55 16.02 19.59
CA ASP A 62 -0.31 16.56 20.18
C ASP A 62 -0.29 18.10 20.06
N ASN A 63 0.78 18.74 20.53
CA ASN A 63 0.90 20.19 20.53
C ASN A 63 0.92 20.79 19.11
N ASP A 64 1.27 20.01 18.09
CA ASP A 64 1.25 20.43 16.69
C ASP A 64 -0.14 20.23 16.06
N TYR A 65 -0.86 19.17 16.44
CA TYR A 65 -2.20 18.84 15.94
C TYR A 65 -3.21 18.73 17.07
N THR A 66 -3.86 19.85 17.41
CA THR A 66 -4.87 19.97 18.47
C THR A 66 -6.10 19.10 18.24
N TYR A 67 -6.47 18.86 16.97
CA TYR A 67 -7.58 17.98 16.58
C TYR A 67 -7.14 16.52 16.31
N GLY A 68 -5.85 16.21 16.47
CA GLY A 68 -5.27 14.93 16.10
C GLY A 68 -5.10 14.74 14.59
N TYR A 69 -4.83 13.49 14.21
CA TYR A 69 -4.34 13.14 12.87
C TYR A 69 -5.44 12.59 11.94
N ILE A 70 -6.70 12.67 12.33
CA ILE A 70 -7.87 12.08 11.63
C ILE A 70 -7.92 12.37 10.12
N ARG A 71 -7.48 13.55 9.67
CA ARG A 71 -7.46 13.94 8.24
C ARG A 71 -6.48 13.14 7.38
N TYR A 72 -5.52 12.44 7.99
CA TYR A 72 -4.58 11.59 7.26
C TYR A 72 -5.27 10.40 6.59
N SER A 73 -6.40 9.91 7.12
CA SER A 73 -7.19 8.86 6.47
C SER A 73 -7.77 9.33 5.13
N VAL A 74 -8.29 10.57 5.09
CA VAL A 74 -8.83 11.20 3.87
C VAL A 74 -7.72 11.48 2.86
N LEU A 75 -6.57 11.97 3.32
CA LEU A 75 -5.36 12.11 2.49
C LEU A 75 -4.93 10.78 1.88
N GLY A 76 -5.02 9.69 2.65
CA GLY A 76 -4.79 8.33 2.16
C GLY A 76 -5.69 7.98 1.00
N GLY A 77 -7.00 8.13 1.18
CA GLY A 77 -7.97 7.88 0.12
C GLY A 77 -7.72 8.73 -1.12
N LEU A 78 -7.36 10.01 -0.96
CA LEU A 78 -7.14 10.92 -2.09
C LEU A 78 -5.86 10.65 -2.89
N ILE A 79 -4.81 10.13 -2.24
CA ILE A 79 -3.53 9.82 -2.90
C ILE A 79 -3.58 8.47 -3.61
N THR A 80 -4.36 7.52 -3.08
CA THR A 80 -4.39 6.13 -3.59
C THR A 80 -5.60 5.82 -4.46
N THR A 81 -6.47 6.81 -4.73
CA THR A 81 -7.58 6.72 -5.71
C THR A 81 -7.10 7.26 -7.05
#